data_AF-A0A943CJ74-F1
#
_entry.id   AF-A0A943CJ74-F1
#
_cell.length_a   1.000
_cell.length_b   1.000
_cell.length_c   1.000
_cell.angle_alpha   90.00
_cell.angle_beta   90.00
_cell.angle_gamma   90.00
#
_symmetry.space_group_name_H-M   'P 1'
#
loop_
_entity.id
_entity.type
_entity.pdbx_description
1 polymer ?
#
loop_
_entity_poly.entity_id
_entity_poly.type
_entity_poly.pdbx_seq_one_letter_code
_entity_poly.pdbx_strand_id
1 'polypeptide(L)'
;MKKAFELLMEIVREERQKEPNCFQEVYMLDEATDYQYDISEWIEDCLDEIDMREQYDVLLMMCDTLLSLFSWPDYTGSDLKFRKSSVLEALGRNKEAVSFCCKWFEKEPENIMAATAYVYALIGAKEYEAAEKLIHQFIIDESECLEENEIMFRAASKYYGTIGDKTKKKQLDKVLKEYEVYVDRMIEEEWLGSDEDDWEDEELPFD
;
A
#
# COMPACT_ATOMS: atom_id res chain seq x y z
N MET A 1 -15.26 3.65 14.99
CA MET A 1 -14.46 2.69 14.19
C MET A 1 -13.81 1.63 15.05
N LYS A 2 -12.77 1.90 15.87
CA LYS A 2 -12.05 0.85 16.65
C LYS A 2 -12.95 -0.23 17.28
N LYS A 3 -14.00 0.15 18.03
CA LYS A 3 -14.94 -0.81 18.65
C LYS A 3 -15.73 -1.63 17.63
N ALA A 4 -16.14 -1.03 16.53
CA ALA A 4 -16.86 -1.72 15.46
C ALA A 4 -15.93 -2.68 14.71
N PHE A 5 -14.68 -2.26 14.46
CA PHE A 5 -13.65 -3.12 13.88
C PHE A 5 -13.39 -4.33 14.78
N GLU A 6 -13.18 -4.11 16.08
CA GLU A 6 -12.99 -5.18 17.06
C GLU A 6 -14.17 -6.16 17.09
N LEU A 7 -15.41 -5.63 17.06
CA LEU A 7 -16.62 -6.45 17.01
C LEU A 7 -16.69 -7.29 15.73
N LEU A 8 -16.37 -6.72 14.55
CA LEU A 8 -16.33 -7.47 13.30
C LEU A 8 -15.31 -8.61 13.39
N MET A 9 -14.09 -8.32 13.88
CA MET A 9 -13.05 -9.34 14.05
C MET A 9 -13.46 -10.41 15.07
N GLU A 10 -14.24 -10.07 16.09
CA GLU A 10 -14.82 -11.03 17.04
C GLU A 10 -15.84 -11.95 16.36
N ILE A 11 -16.78 -11.39 15.58
CA ILE A 11 -17.75 -12.16 14.80
C ILE A 11 -17.04 -13.15 13.88
N VAL A 12 -16.01 -12.72 13.15
CA VAL A 12 -15.24 -13.63 12.27
C VAL A 12 -14.63 -14.79 13.05
N ARG A 13 -14.08 -14.52 14.25
CA ARG A 13 -13.51 -15.58 15.10
C ARG A 13 -14.58 -16.54 15.62
N GLU A 14 -15.74 -16.03 16.03
CA GLU A 14 -16.84 -16.85 16.52
C GLU A 14 -17.41 -17.75 15.43
N GLU A 15 -17.59 -17.22 14.22
CA GLU A 15 -18.08 -18.01 13.09
C GLU A 15 -17.08 -19.10 12.70
N ARG A 16 -15.77 -18.82 12.74
CA ARG A 16 -14.74 -19.84 12.51
C ARG A 16 -14.65 -20.91 13.59
N GLN A 17 -15.19 -20.68 14.80
CA GLN A 17 -15.33 -21.77 15.77
C GLN A 17 -16.40 -22.79 15.35
N LYS A 18 -17.42 -22.34 14.58
CA LYS A 18 -18.49 -23.18 14.06
C LYS A 18 -18.08 -23.81 12.73
N GLU A 19 -17.50 -23.01 11.84
CA GLU A 19 -17.05 -23.42 10.51
C GLU A 19 -15.60 -22.93 10.27
N PRO A 20 -14.58 -23.76 10.54
CA PRO A 20 -13.17 -23.33 10.55
C PRO A 20 -12.66 -22.65 9.27
N ASN A 21 -13.26 -22.98 8.13
CA ASN A 21 -12.85 -22.49 6.82
C ASN A 21 -13.71 -21.33 6.30
N CYS A 22 -14.63 -20.78 7.11
CA CYS A 22 -15.40 -19.60 6.68
C CYS A 22 -14.54 -18.32 6.76
N PHE A 23 -14.88 -17.34 5.92
CA PHE A 23 -14.31 -15.99 5.92
C PHE A 23 -12.78 -15.93 5.90
N GLN A 24 -12.10 -16.83 5.18
CA GLN A 24 -10.64 -16.87 5.16
C GLN A 24 -10.05 -15.59 4.59
N GLU A 25 -10.71 -15.00 3.59
CA GLU A 25 -10.30 -13.76 2.92
C GLU A 25 -11.32 -12.66 3.19
N VAL A 26 -10.88 -11.39 3.11
CA VAL A 26 -11.72 -10.23 3.47
C VAL A 26 -12.98 -10.16 2.59
N TYR A 27 -12.81 -10.37 1.27
CA TYR A 27 -13.93 -10.32 0.31
C TYR A 27 -15.04 -11.35 0.61
N MET A 28 -14.72 -12.46 1.30
CA MET A 28 -15.73 -13.47 1.67
C MET A 28 -16.75 -12.92 2.68
N LEU A 29 -16.41 -11.85 3.41
CA LEU A 29 -17.34 -11.13 4.28
C LEU A 29 -18.38 -10.39 3.45
N ASP A 30 -17.96 -9.79 2.34
CA ASP A 30 -18.85 -9.10 1.41
C ASP A 30 -19.78 -10.10 0.72
N GLU A 31 -19.25 -11.20 0.20
CA GLU A 31 -20.06 -12.26 -0.39
C GLU A 31 -21.14 -12.79 0.56
N ALA A 32 -20.79 -12.96 1.84
CA ALA A 32 -21.73 -13.45 2.84
C ALA A 32 -22.85 -12.46 3.19
N THR A 33 -22.67 -11.18 2.83
CA THR A 33 -23.67 -10.14 3.00
C THR A 33 -24.29 -9.69 1.68
N ASP A 34 -24.05 -10.42 0.58
CA ASP A 34 -24.46 -10.04 -0.77
C ASP A 34 -24.01 -8.60 -1.12
N TYR A 35 -22.81 -8.24 -0.67
CA TYR A 35 -22.19 -6.92 -0.84
C TYR A 35 -23.01 -5.75 -0.26
N GLN A 36 -24.00 -6.02 0.61
CA GLN A 36 -24.91 -5.00 1.13
C GLN A 36 -24.21 -3.88 1.92
N TYR A 37 -23.07 -4.19 2.54
CA TYR A 37 -22.41 -3.30 3.49
C TYR A 37 -21.02 -2.82 3.06
N ASP A 38 -20.48 -3.35 1.96
CA ASP A 38 -19.11 -3.12 1.50
C ASP A 38 -18.08 -3.11 2.65
N ILE A 39 -17.97 -4.27 3.32
CA ILE A 39 -17.13 -4.49 4.50
C ILE A 39 -15.66 -4.30 4.15
N SER A 40 -15.23 -4.72 2.96
CA SER A 40 -13.85 -4.50 2.50
C SER A 40 -13.51 -3.01 2.40
N GLU A 41 -14.33 -2.22 1.70
CA GLU A 41 -14.14 -0.76 1.60
C GLU A 41 -14.19 -0.10 2.98
N TRP A 42 -15.16 -0.50 3.82
CA TRP A 42 -15.28 0.02 5.18
C TRP A 42 -14.05 -0.26 6.06
N ILE A 43 -13.37 -1.40 5.88
CA ILE A 43 -12.12 -1.70 6.59
C ILE A 43 -11.01 -0.75 6.16
N GLU A 44 -10.89 -0.46 4.86
CA GLU A 44 -9.89 0.49 4.34
C GLU A 44 -10.17 1.92 4.84
N ASP A 45 -11.42 2.37 4.79
CA ASP A 45 -11.86 3.64 5.39
C ASP A 45 -11.48 3.73 6.87
N CYS A 46 -11.66 2.63 7.61
CA CYS A 46 -11.28 2.56 9.01
C CYS A 46 -9.76 2.68 9.21
N LEU A 47 -8.94 2.07 8.34
CA LEU A 47 -7.49 2.19 8.41
C LEU A 47 -7.04 3.62 8.13
N ASP A 48 -7.57 4.22 7.06
CA ASP A 48 -7.23 5.59 6.63
C ASP A 48 -7.66 6.64 7.65
N GLU A 49 -8.86 6.53 8.22
CA GLU A 49 -9.30 7.49 9.23
C GLU A 49 -8.45 7.41 10.51
N ILE A 50 -8.01 6.21 10.91
CA ILE A 50 -7.13 6.03 12.07
C ILE A 50 -5.71 6.54 11.77
N ASP A 51 -5.22 6.37 10.54
CA ASP A 51 -3.94 6.89 10.06
C ASP A 51 -3.94 8.42 10.03
N MET A 52 -4.97 9.04 9.44
CA MET A 52 -5.17 10.49 9.42
C MET A 52 -5.26 11.11 10.82
N ARG A 53 -5.70 10.34 11.82
CA ARG A 53 -5.76 10.76 13.24
C ARG A 53 -4.47 10.49 14.00
N GLU A 54 -3.44 9.96 13.33
CA GLU A 54 -2.14 9.60 13.89
C GLU A 54 -2.24 8.64 15.10
N GLN A 55 -3.29 7.80 15.13
CA GLN A 55 -3.51 6.84 16.21
C GLN A 55 -2.71 5.56 15.96
N TYR A 56 -1.39 5.70 15.88
CA TYR A 56 -0.46 4.67 15.40
C TYR A 56 -0.49 3.37 16.22
N ASP A 57 -0.68 3.42 17.54
CA ASP A 57 -0.84 2.20 18.34
C ASP A 57 -2.09 1.39 17.94
N VAL A 58 -3.19 2.09 17.62
CA VAL A 58 -4.43 1.46 17.17
C VAL A 58 -4.27 0.92 15.75
N LEU A 59 -3.64 1.70 14.87
CA LEU A 59 -3.40 1.29 13.49
C LEU A 59 -2.51 0.06 13.41
N LEU A 60 -1.47 -0.01 14.24
CA LEU A 60 -0.60 -1.18 14.33
C LEU A 60 -1.39 -2.42 14.75
N MET A 61 -2.23 -2.29 15.78
CA MET A 61 -3.11 -3.38 16.24
C MET A 61 -4.05 -3.86 15.12
N MET A 62 -4.62 -2.93 14.35
CA MET A 62 -5.50 -3.28 13.23
C MET A 62 -4.74 -4.03 12.15
N CYS A 63 -3.57 -3.54 11.72
CA CYS A 63 -2.72 -4.21 10.74
C CYS A 63 -2.32 -5.63 11.20
N ASP A 64 -1.89 -5.78 12.46
CA ASP A 64 -1.54 -7.08 13.04
C ASP A 64 -2.76 -8.03 13.07
N THR A 65 -3.93 -7.50 13.38
CA THR A 65 -5.17 -8.28 13.43
C THR A 65 -5.55 -8.76 12.03
N LEU A 66 -5.56 -7.89 11.02
CA LEU A 66 -5.91 -8.25 9.65
C LEU A 66 -4.92 -9.27 9.06
N LEU A 67 -3.62 -9.01 9.22
CA LEU A 67 -2.56 -9.88 8.71
C LEU A 67 -2.54 -11.26 9.37
N SER A 68 -3.03 -11.38 10.61
CA SER A 68 -3.10 -12.67 11.32
C SER A 68 -4.43 -13.39 11.14
N LEU A 69 -5.53 -12.65 10.96
CA LEU A 69 -6.86 -13.23 10.86
C LEU A 69 -7.17 -13.69 9.44
N PHE A 70 -6.75 -12.98 8.41
CA PHE A 70 -7.08 -13.33 7.02
C PHE A 70 -5.92 -14.04 6.30
N SER A 71 -6.27 -14.86 5.31
CA SER A 71 -5.34 -15.38 4.32
C SER A 71 -5.11 -14.37 3.21
N TRP A 72 -3.94 -14.47 2.58
CA TRP A 72 -3.43 -13.55 1.57
C TRP A 72 -2.77 -14.35 0.43
N PRO A 73 -3.56 -15.15 -0.33
CA PRO A 73 -3.01 -16.12 -1.29
C PRO A 73 -2.48 -15.47 -2.57
N ASP A 74 -3.34 -14.76 -3.31
CA ASP A 74 -2.97 -14.08 -4.57
C ASP A 74 -2.41 -12.68 -4.30
N TYR A 75 -3.16 -11.90 -3.50
CA TYR A 75 -2.69 -10.65 -2.94
C TYR A 75 -2.00 -10.93 -1.61
N THR A 76 -0.69 -10.64 -1.51
CA THR A 76 0.11 -11.01 -0.32
C THR A 76 -0.13 -10.11 0.91
N GLY A 77 -1.13 -9.23 0.88
CA GLY A 77 -1.35 -8.23 1.94
C GLY A 77 -0.29 -7.13 1.93
N SER A 78 0.27 -6.81 0.76
CA SER A 78 1.43 -5.91 0.64
C SER A 78 1.17 -4.50 1.18
N ASP A 79 -0.02 -3.93 0.95
CA ASP A 79 -0.35 -2.59 1.44
C ASP A 79 -0.48 -2.57 2.96
N LEU A 80 -1.12 -3.58 3.55
CA LEU A 80 -1.19 -3.75 5.01
C LEU A 80 0.20 -3.93 5.64
N LYS A 81 1.07 -4.73 5.01
CA LYS A 81 2.45 -4.91 5.48
C LYS A 81 3.24 -3.62 5.36
N PHE A 82 3.09 -2.88 4.25
CA PHE A 82 3.73 -1.58 4.07
C PHE A 82 3.26 -0.58 5.11
N ARG A 83 1.93 -0.44 5.31
CA ARG A 83 1.33 0.42 6.33
C ARG A 83 1.82 0.06 7.72
N LYS A 84 1.85 -1.23 8.08
CA LYS A 84 2.43 -1.72 9.34
C LYS A 84 3.88 -1.27 9.54
N SER A 85 4.72 -1.36 8.50
CA SER A 85 6.11 -0.89 8.57
C SER A 85 6.19 0.61 8.83
N SER A 86 5.41 1.41 8.10
CA SER A 86 5.35 2.87 8.27
C SER A 86 4.91 3.26 9.68
N VAL A 87 3.92 2.56 10.23
CA VAL A 87 3.44 2.77 11.61
C VAL A 87 4.50 2.43 12.65
N LEU A 88 5.29 1.37 12.44
CA LEU A 88 6.42 1.04 13.32
C LEU A 88 7.49 2.15 13.28
N GLU A 89 7.77 2.74 12.12
CA GLU A 89 8.67 3.92 12.00
C GLU A 89 8.11 5.13 12.75
N ALA A 90 6.82 5.44 12.57
CA ALA A 90 6.14 6.57 13.23
C ALA A 90 6.15 6.45 14.77
N LEU A 91 6.07 5.23 15.30
CA LEU A 91 6.21 4.92 16.73
C LEU A 91 7.67 4.91 17.23
N GLY A 92 8.65 5.14 16.36
CA GLY A 92 10.08 5.06 16.68
C GLY A 92 10.60 3.64 16.91
N ARG A 93 9.84 2.61 16.51
CA ARG A 93 10.15 1.18 16.67
C ARG A 93 11.01 0.67 15.51
N ASN A 94 12.05 1.41 15.13
CA ASN A 94 12.81 1.20 13.88
C ASN A 94 13.44 -0.20 13.78
N LYS A 95 13.94 -0.76 14.88
CA LYS A 95 14.52 -2.11 14.88
C LYS A 95 13.48 -3.20 14.57
N GLU A 96 12.25 -2.98 15.01
CA GLU A 96 11.15 -3.89 14.75
C GLU A 96 10.67 -3.76 13.31
N ALA A 97 10.58 -2.54 12.78
CA ALA A 97 10.31 -2.29 11.36
C ALA A 97 11.34 -3.02 10.47
N VAL A 98 12.64 -2.86 10.77
CA VAL A 98 13.72 -3.56 10.05
C VAL A 98 13.56 -5.07 10.14
N SER A 99 13.33 -5.63 11.33
CA SER A 99 13.16 -7.08 11.47
C SER A 99 11.92 -7.60 10.73
N PHE A 100 10.84 -6.83 10.70
CA PHE A 100 9.61 -7.19 10.02
C PHE A 100 9.80 -7.16 8.50
N CYS A 101 10.32 -6.06 7.96
CA CYS A 101 10.54 -5.90 6.53
C CYS A 101 11.60 -6.86 5.99
N CYS A 102 12.66 -7.14 6.74
CA CYS A 102 13.65 -8.14 6.36
C CYS A 102 13.01 -9.53 6.17
N LYS A 103 12.20 -9.99 7.13
CA LYS A 103 11.49 -11.28 7.02
C LYS A 103 10.46 -11.31 5.90
N TRP A 104 9.82 -10.18 5.61
CA TRP A 104 8.88 -10.07 4.50
C TRP A 104 9.63 -10.17 3.16
N PHE A 105 10.69 -9.38 2.99
CA PHE A 105 11.52 -9.39 1.79
C PHE A 105 12.20 -10.75 1.55
N GLU A 106 12.65 -11.45 2.59
CA GLU A 106 13.19 -12.81 2.47
C GLU A 106 12.19 -13.82 1.88
N LYS A 107 10.89 -13.61 2.11
CA LYS A 107 9.83 -14.45 1.55
C LYS A 107 9.39 -14.03 0.15
N GLU A 108 9.50 -12.73 -0.14
CA GLU A 108 9.02 -12.11 -1.37
C GLU A 108 10.13 -11.21 -1.97
N PRO A 109 11.28 -11.78 -2.41
CA PRO A 109 12.46 -10.99 -2.79
C PRO A 109 12.31 -10.21 -4.10
N GLU A 110 11.30 -10.54 -4.90
CA GLU A 110 10.94 -9.84 -6.14
C GLU A 110 9.85 -8.77 -5.90
N ASN A 111 9.27 -8.73 -4.70
CA ASN A 111 8.22 -7.77 -4.37
C ASN A 111 8.84 -6.39 -4.06
N ILE A 112 8.63 -5.45 -4.97
CA ILE A 112 9.13 -4.08 -4.84
C ILE A 112 8.52 -3.33 -3.65
N MET A 113 7.28 -3.63 -3.25
CA MET A 113 6.68 -3.06 -2.03
C MET A 113 7.42 -3.53 -0.78
N ALA A 114 7.77 -4.82 -0.71
CA ALA A 114 8.56 -5.39 0.38
C ALA A 114 9.95 -4.75 0.46
N ALA A 115 10.62 -4.62 -0.70
CA ALA A 115 11.91 -3.96 -0.80
C ALA A 115 11.84 -2.49 -0.38
N THR A 116 10.83 -1.76 -0.86
CA THR A 116 10.64 -0.33 -0.57
C THR A 116 10.36 -0.08 0.91
N ALA A 117 9.45 -0.86 1.51
CA ALA A 117 9.19 -0.80 2.95
C ALA A 117 10.47 -1.08 3.76
N TYR A 118 11.29 -2.01 3.28
CA TYR A 118 12.57 -2.33 3.92
C TYR A 118 13.57 -1.17 3.81
N VAL A 119 13.69 -0.51 2.65
CA VAL A 119 14.51 0.69 2.48
C VAL A 119 14.09 1.78 3.48
N TYR A 120 12.80 2.08 3.61
CA TYR A 120 12.32 3.07 4.59
C TYR A 120 12.69 2.69 6.03
N ALA A 121 12.47 1.43 6.41
CA ALA A 121 12.85 0.94 7.74
C ALA A 121 14.37 1.07 8.01
N LEU A 122 15.20 0.73 7.02
CA LEU A 122 16.67 0.86 7.10
C LEU A 122 17.10 2.33 7.23
N ILE A 123 16.47 3.25 6.48
CA ILE A 123 16.70 4.70 6.63
C ILE A 123 16.39 5.14 8.06
N GLY A 124 15.22 4.75 8.60
CA GLY A 124 14.82 5.07 9.97
C GLY A 124 15.79 4.50 11.03
N ALA A 125 16.32 3.30 10.78
CA ALA A 125 17.34 2.67 11.62
C ALA A 125 18.77 3.21 11.40
N LYS A 126 18.98 4.09 10.41
CA LYS A 126 20.28 4.63 9.96
C LYS A 126 21.23 3.56 9.41
N GLU A 127 20.68 2.48 8.85
CA GLU A 127 21.40 1.39 8.19
C GLU A 127 21.59 1.68 6.69
N TYR A 128 22.30 2.77 6.39
CA TYR A 128 22.36 3.35 5.05
C TYR A 128 23.01 2.45 4.00
N GLU A 129 24.06 1.70 4.34
CA GLU A 129 24.73 0.80 3.40
C GLU A 129 23.80 -0.33 2.91
N ALA A 130 22.92 -0.82 3.78
CA ALA A 130 21.95 -1.84 3.42
C ALA A 130 20.83 -1.24 2.55
N ALA A 131 20.37 -0.03 2.89
CA ALA A 131 19.37 0.70 2.10
C ALA A 131 19.87 0.95 0.66
N GLU A 132 21.11 1.41 0.51
CA GLU A 132 21.72 1.68 -0.80
C GLU A 132 21.82 0.44 -1.68
N LYS A 133 22.24 -0.70 -1.12
CA LYS A 133 22.31 -1.96 -1.87
C LYS A 133 20.95 -2.38 -2.40
N LEU A 134 19.92 -2.22 -1.59
CA LEU A 134 18.56 -2.59 -1.97
C LEU A 134 17.99 -1.64 -3.03
N ILE A 135 18.26 -0.34 -2.92
CA ILE A 135 17.88 0.65 -3.94
C ILE A 135 18.49 0.26 -5.30
N HIS A 136 19.80 0.00 -5.36
CA HIS A 136 20.47 -0.37 -6.61
C HIS A 136 20.04 -1.73 -7.18
N GLN A 137 19.44 -2.60 -6.36
CA GLN A 137 18.88 -3.86 -6.85
C GLN A 137 17.59 -3.64 -7.66
N PHE A 138 16.81 -2.62 -7.31
CA PHE A 138 15.48 -2.37 -7.90
C PHE A 138 15.45 -1.19 -8.87
N ILE A 139 16.41 -0.27 -8.81
CA ILE A 139 16.60 0.81 -9.79
C ILE A 139 17.77 0.45 -10.70
N ILE A 140 17.47 -0.19 -11.83
CA ILE A 140 18.47 -0.58 -12.84
C ILE A 140 18.85 0.63 -13.71
N ASP A 141 17.86 1.39 -14.17
CA ASP A 141 18.04 2.64 -14.89
C ASP A 141 17.45 3.80 -14.07
N GLU A 142 18.32 4.70 -13.62
CA GLU A 142 17.92 5.86 -12.81
C GLU A 142 17.29 6.99 -13.63
N SER A 143 17.24 6.86 -14.96
CA SER A 143 16.61 7.82 -15.86
C SER A 143 15.18 7.45 -16.25
N GLU A 144 14.74 6.23 -15.92
CA GLU A 144 13.44 5.68 -16.31
C GLU A 144 12.61 5.31 -15.06
N CYS A 145 11.75 6.24 -14.64
CA CYS A 145 10.73 6.00 -13.62
C CYS A 145 9.43 5.60 -14.30
N LEU A 146 8.87 4.47 -13.88
CA LEU A 146 7.63 3.86 -14.37
C LEU A 146 6.73 3.55 -13.17
N GLU A 147 5.48 3.20 -13.43
CA GLU A 147 4.49 2.88 -12.38
C GLU A 147 4.99 1.80 -11.43
N GLU A 148 5.65 0.76 -11.98
CA GLU A 148 6.08 -0.39 -11.20
C GLU A 148 7.21 -0.07 -10.22
N ASN A 149 8.07 0.93 -10.53
CA ASN A 149 9.26 1.24 -9.74
C ASN A 149 9.26 2.62 -9.05
N GLU A 150 8.21 3.41 -9.30
CA GLU A 150 7.97 4.75 -8.75
C GLU A 150 8.22 4.81 -7.24
N ILE A 151 7.64 3.85 -6.51
CA ILE A 151 7.73 3.79 -5.04
C ILE A 151 9.18 3.66 -4.54
N MET A 152 10.03 2.96 -5.30
CA MET A 152 11.45 2.78 -4.99
C MET A 152 12.22 4.06 -5.35
N PHE A 153 11.85 4.78 -6.40
CA PHE A 153 12.41 6.10 -6.70
C PHE A 153 12.12 7.10 -5.59
N ARG A 154 10.90 7.12 -5.02
CA ARG A 154 10.58 7.94 -3.84
C ARG A 154 11.45 7.58 -2.64
N ALA A 155 11.61 6.29 -2.37
CA ALA A 155 12.47 5.82 -1.28
C ALA A 155 13.95 6.19 -1.50
N ALA A 156 14.45 6.06 -2.73
CA ALA A 156 15.80 6.46 -3.11
C ALA A 156 16.03 7.97 -2.97
N SER A 157 15.06 8.81 -3.36
CA SER A 157 15.13 10.26 -3.13
C SER A 157 15.20 10.59 -1.63
N LYS A 158 14.37 9.94 -0.79
CA LYS A 158 14.44 10.09 0.69
C LYS A 158 15.81 9.66 1.22
N TYR A 159 16.35 8.55 0.73
CA TYR A 159 17.67 8.04 1.11
C TYR A 159 18.78 9.07 0.81
N TYR A 160 18.92 9.50 -0.45
CA TYR A 160 19.96 10.45 -0.85
C TYR A 160 19.81 11.81 -0.16
N GLY A 161 18.56 12.25 0.09
CA GLY A 161 18.28 13.42 0.92
C GLY A 161 18.77 13.27 2.37
N THR A 162 18.60 12.08 2.96
CA THR A 162 18.96 11.79 4.35
C THR A 162 20.47 11.72 4.56
N ILE A 163 21.20 11.10 3.62
CA ILE A 163 22.68 11.04 3.68
C ILE A 163 23.35 12.35 3.23
N GLY A 164 22.58 13.30 2.70
CA GLY A 164 23.06 14.63 2.33
C GLY A 164 23.56 14.76 0.88
N ASP A 165 23.35 13.76 0.03
CA ASP A 165 23.65 13.83 -1.40
C ASP A 165 22.56 14.62 -2.14
N LYS A 166 22.69 15.94 -2.12
CA LYS A 166 21.77 16.86 -2.77
C LYS A 166 21.78 16.75 -4.29
N THR A 167 22.87 16.27 -4.89
CA THR A 167 22.98 16.18 -6.35
C THR A 167 22.17 15.01 -6.84
N LYS A 168 22.38 13.83 -6.24
CA LYS A 168 21.66 12.62 -6.58
C LYS A 168 20.18 12.73 -6.26
N LYS A 169 19.83 13.30 -5.10
CA LYS A 169 18.43 13.61 -4.77
C LYS A 169 17.76 14.46 -5.85
N LYS A 170 18.39 15.57 -6.27
CA LYS A 170 17.83 16.44 -7.31
C LYS A 170 17.65 15.75 -8.66
N GLN A 171 18.55 14.82 -9.00
CA GLN A 171 18.42 14.02 -10.21
C GLN A 171 17.17 13.14 -10.13
N LEU A 172 17.00 12.38 -9.05
CA LEU A 172 15.83 11.50 -8.88
C LEU A 172 14.52 12.28 -8.76
N ASP A 173 14.51 13.40 -8.02
CA ASP A 173 13.35 14.29 -7.92
C ASP A 173 12.91 14.83 -9.28
N LYS A 174 13.85 15.06 -10.20
CA LYS A 174 13.54 15.49 -11.57
C LYS A 174 12.84 14.39 -12.36
N VAL A 175 13.34 13.17 -12.28
CA VAL A 175 12.77 12.01 -12.99
C VAL A 175 11.39 11.67 -12.43
N LEU A 176 11.22 11.67 -11.10
CA LEU A 176 9.92 11.52 -10.44
C LEU A 176 8.90 12.56 -10.92
N LYS A 177 9.31 13.83 -10.99
CA LYS A 177 8.43 14.91 -11.46
C LYS A 177 8.03 14.74 -12.93
N GLU A 178 8.92 14.24 -13.77
CA GLU A 178 8.60 13.95 -15.18
C GLU A 178 7.58 12.82 -15.29
N TYR A 179 7.68 11.80 -14.44
CA TYR A 179 6.69 10.74 -14.32
C TYR A 179 5.35 11.24 -13.78
N GLU A 180 5.33 12.05 -12.73
CA GLU A 180 4.10 12.67 -12.18
C GLU A 180 3.35 13.48 -13.26
N VAL A 181 4.06 14.30 -14.05
CA VAL A 181 3.46 15.05 -15.17
C VAL A 181 2.92 14.13 -16.26
N TYR A 182 3.58 13.00 -16.53
CA TYR A 182 3.09 12.01 -17.48
C TYR A 182 1.79 11.38 -17.01
N VAL A 183 1.70 10.98 -15.74
CA VAL A 183 0.49 10.43 -15.12
C VAL A 183 -0.64 11.44 -15.12
N ASP A 184 -0.39 12.68 -14.71
CA ASP A 184 -1.40 13.75 -14.72
C ASP A 184 -2.01 13.93 -16.12
N ARG A 185 -1.19 13.93 -17.17
CA ARG A 185 -1.66 14.02 -18.56
C ARG A 185 -2.48 12.79 -18.96
N MET A 186 -2.06 11.58 -18.59
CA MET A 186 -2.83 10.37 -18.89
C MET A 186 -4.21 10.41 -18.25
N ILE A 187 -4.29 10.84 -16.98
CA ILE A 187 -5.56 11.01 -16.27
C ILE A 187 -6.41 12.07 -16.98
N GLU A 188 -5.85 13.23 -17.33
CA GLU A 188 -6.59 14.25 -18.08
C GLU A 188 -7.11 13.73 -19.43
N GLU A 189 -6.32 12.96 -20.16
CA GLU A 189 -6.71 12.36 -21.45
C GLU A 189 -7.82 11.29 -21.30
N GLU A 190 -7.74 10.44 -20.27
CA GLU A 190 -8.77 9.42 -19.99
C GLU A 190 -10.10 10.06 -19.56
N TRP A 191 -10.03 11.12 -18.74
CA TRP A 191 -11.22 11.82 -18.24
C TRP A 191 -11.85 12.76 -19.28
N LEU A 192 -11.05 13.38 -20.17
CA LEU A 192 -11.54 14.28 -21.22
C LEU A 192 -11.78 13.57 -22.57
N GLY A 193 -11.30 12.34 -22.74
CA GLY A 193 -11.49 11.54 -23.95
C GLY A 193 -12.85 10.85 -24.09
N SER A 194 -13.77 11.07 -23.14
CA SER A 194 -15.11 10.47 -23.09
C SER A 194 -16.24 11.42 -23.53
N ASP A 195 -15.94 12.63 -24.01
CA ASP A 195 -16.95 13.60 -24.48
C ASP A 195 -17.22 13.53 -26.00
N GLU A 196 -16.75 12.47 -26.69
CA GLU A 196 -17.21 12.11 -28.05
C GLU A 196 -18.19 10.93 -28.00
N ASP A 197 -19.15 10.98 -27.08
CA ASP A 197 -20.43 10.28 -27.29
C ASP A 197 -21.23 11.09 -28.33
N ASP A 198 -20.92 10.78 -29.59
CA ASP A 198 -21.71 11.04 -30.78
C ASP A 198 -23.06 10.30 -30.63
N TRP A 199 -23.94 10.82 -29.76
CA TRP A 199 -25.36 10.48 -29.77
C TRP A 199 -25.94 11.09 -31.05
N GLU A 200 -25.73 10.44 -32.19
CA GLU A 200 -26.60 10.64 -33.35
C GLU A 200 -28.02 10.41 -32.85
N ASP A 201 -28.85 11.45 -32.97
CA ASP A 201 -30.29 11.47 -32.72
C ASP A 201 -30.99 10.35 -33.54
N GLU A 202 -30.94 9.11 -33.10
CA GLU A 202 -31.86 8.08 -33.57
C GLU A 202 -33.21 8.32 -32.89
N GLU A 203 -34.09 9.03 -33.61
CA GLU A 203 -35.51 9.16 -33.29
C GLU A 203 -36.10 7.79 -32.92
N LEU A 204 -36.33 7.57 -31.62
CA LEU A 204 -37.04 6.39 -31.14
C LEU A 204 -38.49 6.41 -31.68
N PRO A 205 -38.92 5.41 -32.46
CA PRO A 205 -40.30 5.32 -32.88
C PRO A 205 -41.13 4.86 -31.69
N PHE A 206 -41.90 5.79 -31.11
CA PHE A 206 -42.98 5.43 -30.19
C PHE A 206 -44.16 4.90 -31.01
N ASP A 207 -44.41 3.59 -30.92
CA ASP A 207 -45.73 2.97 -31.17
C ASP A 207 -46.27 2.36 -29.88
#